data_AF-A0A6J4K4W0-F1
#
_entry.id   AF-A0A6J4K4W0-F1
#
_cell.length_a   1.000
_cell.length_b   1.000
_cell.length_c   1.000
_cell.angle_alpha   90.00
_cell.angle_beta   90.00
_cell.angle_gamma   90.00
#
_symmetry.space_group_name_H-M   'P 1'
#
loop_
_entity.id
_entity.type
_entity.pdbx_description
1 polymer ?
#
loop_
_entity_poly.entity_id
_entity_poly.type
_entity_poly.pdbx_seq_one_letter_code
_entity_poly.pdbx_strand_id
1 'polypeptide(L)'
;MFAALAAVGALAGLPGGAGAQRSELEKIIRRKVLANGLEVIVVENHGVPLATVEIDVRNGAFTQPPEYAGLAHMYEHMFFKASRDYADPEGFVNR
;
A
#
# COMPACT_ATOMS: atom_id res chain seq x y z
N MET A 1 48.69 28.59 10.30
CA MET A 1 47.44 27.83 10.55
C MET A 1 47.21 26.94 9.34
N PHE A 2 47.54 25.66 9.46
CA PHE A 2 47.50 24.70 8.34
C PHE A 2 46.05 24.32 8.00
N ALA A 3 45.79 24.25 6.68
CA ALA A 3 44.53 23.91 6.06
C ALA A 3 44.09 22.47 6.38
N ALA A 4 42.81 22.30 6.71
CA ALA A 4 42.15 20.99 6.75
C ALA A 4 41.32 20.82 5.47
N LEU A 5 41.87 20.04 4.55
CA LEU A 5 41.22 19.48 3.38
C LEU A 5 40.38 18.28 3.85
N ALA A 6 39.06 18.43 3.98
CA ALA A 6 38.14 17.30 4.08
C ALA A 6 37.50 17.11 2.71
N ALA A 7 38.02 16.12 1.98
CA ALA A 7 37.48 15.67 0.71
C ALA A 7 36.01 15.27 0.91
N VAL A 8 35.10 16.06 0.33
CA VAL A 8 33.73 15.63 0.03
C VAL A 8 33.88 14.59 -1.08
N GLY A 9 34.12 13.35 -0.67
CA GLY A 9 34.11 12.19 -1.54
C GLY A 9 32.71 12.06 -2.14
N ALA A 10 32.64 12.25 -3.46
CA ALA A 10 31.44 12.06 -4.24
C ALA A 10 30.85 10.66 -4.01
N LEU A 11 29.68 10.59 -3.39
CA LEU A 11 28.74 9.48 -3.60
C LEU A 11 28.00 9.73 -4.93
N ALA A 12 28.78 9.84 -6.01
CA ALA A 12 28.28 9.75 -7.36
C ALA A 12 28.48 8.29 -7.81
N GLY A 13 27.40 7.52 -7.86
CA GLY A 13 27.37 6.24 -8.59
C GLY A 13 27.26 4.98 -7.72
N LEU A 14 26.03 4.64 -7.32
CA LEU A 14 25.59 3.25 -7.39
C LEU A 14 24.46 3.16 -8.45
N PRO A 15 24.78 2.93 -9.73
CA PRO A 15 23.79 2.59 -10.72
C PRO A 15 23.44 1.11 -10.53
N GLY A 16 22.58 0.80 -9.56
CA GLY A 16 22.21 -0.61 -9.32
C GLY A 16 21.03 -0.85 -8.38
N GLY A 17 20.63 0.11 -7.55
CA GLY A 17 19.66 -0.15 -6.47
C GLY A 17 18.25 -0.47 -6.94
N ALA A 18 17.67 0.35 -7.83
CA ALA A 18 16.24 0.26 -8.13
C ALA A 18 15.87 -0.99 -8.96
N GLY A 19 16.68 -1.35 -9.95
CA GLY A 19 16.44 -2.51 -10.80
C GLY A 19 16.68 -3.84 -10.07
N ALA A 20 17.75 -3.92 -9.28
CA ALA A 20 18.07 -5.11 -8.50
C ALA A 20 17.03 -5.35 -7.40
N GLN A 21 16.63 -4.30 -6.66
CA GLN A 21 15.62 -4.42 -5.60
C GLN A 21 14.25 -4.87 -6.16
N ARG A 22 13.85 -4.35 -7.33
CA ARG A 22 12.61 -4.77 -8.00
C ARG A 22 12.67 -6.25 -8.42
N SER A 23 13.78 -6.69 -9.01
CA SER A 23 13.99 -8.08 -9.40
C SER A 23 13.91 -9.05 -8.20
N GLU A 24 14.49 -8.68 -7.05
CA GLU A 24 14.38 -9.50 -5.84
C GLU A 24 12.93 -9.56 -5.31
N LEU A 25 12.20 -8.45 -5.31
CA LEU A 25 10.79 -8.42 -4.92
C LEU A 25 9.91 -9.24 -5.87
N GLU A 26 10.17 -9.20 -7.17
CA GLU A 26 9.44 -9.97 -8.18
C GLU A 26 9.54 -11.49 -7.95
N LYS A 27 10.60 -11.98 -7.29
CA LYS A 27 10.73 -13.41 -6.94
C LYS A 27 9.67 -13.87 -5.93
N ILE A 28 9.22 -12.98 -5.04
CA ILE A 28 8.29 -13.31 -3.95
C ILE A 28 6.87 -12.79 -4.19
N ILE A 29 6.70 -11.79 -5.05
CA ILE A 29 5.38 -11.27 -5.43
C ILE A 29 4.67 -12.28 -6.34
N ARG A 30 3.40 -12.57 -6.04
CA ARG A 30 2.48 -13.33 -6.90
C ARG A 30 1.31 -12.43 -7.26
N ARG A 31 0.96 -12.35 -8.55
CA ARG A 31 -0.15 -11.53 -9.06
C ARG A 31 -1.16 -12.40 -9.79
N LYS A 32 -2.44 -12.13 -9.58
CA LYS A 32 -3.53 -12.77 -10.32
C LYS A 32 -4.67 -11.78 -10.51
N VAL A 33 -5.18 -11.68 -11.73
CA VAL A 33 -6.45 -11.00 -11.98
C VAL A 33 -7.57 -12.04 -11.94
N LEU A 34 -8.57 -11.79 -11.10
CA LEU A 34 -9.75 -12.65 -10.98
C LEU A 34 -10.72 -12.41 -12.15
N ALA A 35 -11.68 -13.32 -12.34
CA ALA A 35 -12.66 -13.21 -13.43
C ALA A 35 -13.53 -11.94 -13.35
N ASN A 36 -13.69 -11.35 -12.16
CA ASN A 36 -14.40 -10.09 -11.95
C ASN A 36 -13.52 -8.83 -12.15
N GLY A 37 -12.25 -9.00 -12.55
CA GLY A 37 -11.32 -7.90 -12.79
C GLY A 37 -10.51 -7.45 -11.57
N LEU A 38 -10.71 -8.01 -10.37
CA LEU A 38 -9.91 -7.68 -9.19
C LEU A 38 -8.48 -8.20 -9.34
N GLU A 39 -7.49 -7.32 -9.22
CA GLU A 39 -6.08 -7.70 -9.10
C GLU A 39 -5.77 -8.09 -7.65
N VAL A 40 -5.27 -9.31 -7.46
CA VAL A 40 -4.80 -9.83 -6.18
C VAL A 40 -3.29 -9.93 -6.23
N ILE A 41 -2.63 -9.29 -5.27
CA ILE A 41 -1.18 -9.31 -5.08
C ILE A 41 -0.89 -9.99 -3.75
N VAL A 42 -0.09 -11.04 -3.77
CA VAL A 42 0.30 -11.80 -2.57
C VAL A 42 1.82 -11.75 -2.43
N VAL A 43 2.28 -11.47 -1.22
CA VAL A 43 3.68 -11.53 -0.82
C VAL A 43 3.78 -12.44 0.41
N GLU A 44 4.38 -13.60 0.24
CA GLU A 44 4.55 -14.57 1.33
C GLU A 44 5.84 -14.30 2.10
N ASN A 45 5.75 -14.20 3.42
CA ASN A 45 6.89 -13.96 4.31
C ASN A 45 6.71 -14.75 5.61
N HIS A 46 7.58 -15.72 5.86
CA HIS A 46 7.54 -16.59 7.04
C HIS A 46 8.31 -16.03 8.26
N GLY A 47 8.76 -14.78 8.20
CA GLY A 47 9.54 -14.16 9.28
C GLY A 47 8.74 -13.91 10.57
N VAL A 48 7.43 -13.69 10.45
CA VAL A 48 6.50 -13.52 11.58
C VAL A 48 5.15 -14.16 11.26
N PRO A 49 4.42 -14.68 12.26
CA PRO A 49 3.09 -15.28 12.05
C PRO A 49 2.01 -14.19 11.95
N LEU A 50 2.16 -13.25 11.01
CA LEU A 50 1.23 -12.16 10.78
C LEU A 50 0.81 -12.12 9.31
N ALA A 51 -0.44 -11.77 9.07
CA ALA A 51 -0.97 -11.49 7.75
C ALA A 51 -1.57 -10.08 7.73
N THR A 52 -1.18 -9.29 6.73
CA THR A 52 -1.75 -7.98 6.45
C THR A 52 -2.59 -8.08 5.17
N VAL A 53 -3.79 -7.50 5.19
CA VAL A 53 -4.68 -7.44 4.03
C VAL A 53 -5.00 -5.98 3.78
N GLU A 54 -4.76 -5.53 2.55
CA GLU A 54 -5.09 -4.20 2.07
C GLU A 54 -6.00 -4.34 0.85
N ILE A 55 -6.98 -3.45 0.74
CA ILE A 55 -7.90 -3.39 -0.40
C ILE A 55 -7.92 -1.95 -0.89
N ASP A 56 -7.43 -1.75 -2.10
CA ASP A 56 -7.43 -0.43 -2.75
C ASP A 56 -8.54 -0.34 -3.79
N VAL A 57 -9.20 0.82 -3.81
CA VAL A 57 -10.17 1.18 -4.84
C VAL A 57 -9.62 2.35 -5.64
N ARG A 58 -9.67 2.26 -6.97
CA ARG A 58 -9.22 3.34 -7.87
C ARG A 58 -10.25 4.48 -7.93
N ASN A 59 -10.52 5.10 -6.78
CA ASN A 59 -11.44 6.22 -6.60
C ASN A 59 -11.01 7.02 -5.35
N GLY A 60 -11.30 8.32 -5.29
CA GLY A 60 -10.95 9.12 -4.12
C GLY A 60 -11.39 10.58 -4.26
N ALA A 61 -10.85 11.48 -3.43
CA ALA A 61 -11.24 12.89 -3.44
C ALA A 61 -11.05 13.57 -4.82
N PHE A 62 -10.02 13.18 -5.58
CA PHE A 62 -9.72 13.79 -6.89
C PHE A 62 -10.63 13.36 -8.03
N THR A 63 -11.45 12.33 -7.84
CA THR A 63 -12.41 11.87 -8.85
C THR A 63 -13.82 12.42 -8.62
N GLN A 64 -13.99 13.32 -7.64
CA GLN A 64 -15.29 13.88 -7.26
C GLN A 64 -15.49 15.27 -7.86
N PRO A 65 -16.71 15.61 -8.34
CA PRO A 65 -17.03 16.99 -8.66
C PRO A 65 -17.28 17.80 -7.36
N PRO A 66 -17.24 19.14 -7.41
CA PRO A 66 -17.32 19.98 -6.23
C PRO A 66 -18.58 19.75 -5.37
N GLU A 67 -19.70 19.38 -5.98
CA GLU A 67 -20.98 19.16 -5.30
C GLU A 67 -20.95 17.95 -4.36
N TYR A 68 -19.99 17.03 -4.54
CA TYR A 68 -19.82 15.83 -3.73
C TYR A 68 -18.49 15.80 -2.97
N ALA A 69 -17.84 16.95 -2.79
CA ALA A 69 -16.59 17.06 -2.04
C ALA A 69 -16.72 16.41 -0.65
N GLY A 70 -15.79 15.51 -0.33
CA GLY A 70 -15.77 14.78 0.95
C GLY A 70 -16.60 13.49 0.98
N LEU A 71 -17.42 13.23 -0.04
CA LEU A 71 -18.27 12.03 -0.06
C LEU A 71 -17.46 10.73 -0.13
N ALA A 72 -16.33 10.68 -0.84
CA ALA A 72 -15.45 9.51 -0.88
C ALA A 72 -14.88 9.19 0.50
N HIS A 73 -14.46 10.22 1.25
CA HIS A 73 -13.97 10.08 2.62
C HIS A 73 -15.09 9.69 3.59
N MET A 74 -16.31 10.22 3.40
CA MET A 74 -17.47 9.76 4.18
C MET A 74 -17.74 8.26 3.95
N TYR A 75 -17.69 7.79 2.71
CA TYR A 75 -17.85 6.36 2.41
C TYR A 75 -16.74 5.50 3.04
N GLU A 76 -15.50 5.98 3.04
CA GLU A 76 -14.38 5.33 3.74
C GLU A 76 -14.71 5.10 5.23
N HIS A 77 -15.21 6.13 5.92
CA HIS A 77 -15.65 5.98 7.31
C HIS A 77 -16.79 4.99 7.48
N MET A 78 -17.73 4.93 6.53
CA MET A 78 -18.91 4.08 6.62
C MET A 78 -18.59 2.58 6.40
N PHE A 79 -17.49 2.24 5.72
CA PHE A 79 -17.08 0.83 5.58
C PHE A 79 -16.86 0.13 6.91
N PHE A 80 -16.51 0.87 7.97
CA PHE A 80 -16.27 0.33 9.30
C PHE A 80 -17.49 0.39 10.22
N LYS A 81 -18.68 0.77 9.71
CA LYS A 81 -19.89 0.92 10.53
C LYS A 81 -20.85 -0.25 10.47
N ALA A 82 -21.05 -0.86 9.31
CA ALA A 82 -21.90 -2.04 9.19
C ALA A 82 -21.70 -2.71 7.83
N SER A 83 -22.02 -3.99 7.77
CA SER A 83 -22.18 -4.76 6.53
C SER A 83 -23.36 -5.72 6.69
N ARG A 84 -23.74 -6.39 5.61
CA ARG A 84 -24.80 -7.42 5.65
C ARG A 84 -24.52 -8.51 6.70
N ASP A 85 -23.24 -8.88 6.86
CA ASP A 85 -22.84 -9.99 7.72
C ASP A 85 -22.47 -9.50 9.15
N TYR A 86 -22.21 -8.20 9.32
CA TYR A 86 -21.95 -7.54 10.62
C TYR A 86 -22.77 -6.25 10.71
N ALA A 87 -23.99 -6.33 11.25
CA ALA A 87 -24.89 -5.17 11.34
C ALA A 87 -24.51 -4.18 12.45
N ASP A 88 -23.79 -4.65 13.47
CA ASP A 88 -23.27 -3.82 14.57
C ASP A 88 -21.88 -3.25 14.21
N PRO A 89 -21.59 -1.97 14.49
CA PRO A 89 -20.29 -1.36 14.20
C PRO A 89 -19.08 -2.03 14.85
N GLU A 90 -19.25 -2.71 15.98
CA GLU A 90 -18.16 -3.42 16.64
C GLU A 90 -18.13 -4.91 16.28
N GLY A 91 -19.13 -5.41 15.55
CA GLY A 91 -19.29 -6.83 15.25
C GLY A 91 -18.10 -7.45 14.51
N PHE A 92 -17.42 -6.70 13.65
CA PHE A 92 -16.22 -7.21 12.97
C PHE A 92 -14.98 -7.24 13.87
N VAL A 93 -14.87 -6.30 14.81
CA VAL A 93 -13.71 -6.16 15.71
C VAL A 93 -13.78 -7.17 16.85
N ASN A 94 -14.99 -7.46 17.35
CA ASN A 94 -15.24 -8.32 18.50
C ASN A 94 -15.40 -9.82 18.16
N ARG A 95 -15.07 -10.23 16.93
CA ARG A 95 -15.24 -11.61 16.45
C ARG A 95 -14.11 -12.56 16.85
#